data_AF-A0A7C5LVN0-F1
#
_entry.id   AF-A0A7C5LVN0-F1
#
_cell.length_a   1.000
_cell.length_b   1.000
_cell.length_c   1.000
_cell.angle_alpha   90.00
_cell.angle_beta   90.00
_cell.angle_gamma   90.00
#
_symmetry.space_group_name_H-M   'P 1'
#
loop_
_entity.id
_entity.type
_entity.pdbx_description
1 polymer ?
#
loop_
_entity_poly.entity_id
_entity_poly.type
_entity_poly.pdbx_seq_one_letter_code
_entity_poly.pdbx_strand_id
1 'polypeptide(L)'
;MARFNNSLPFDRRLADCDVRGSLAWAEALVAAGVLAAEEGAQIRQGLEAVRTELAGGHFAFQPSDEDIHTAVERRLGELIGPVAGKLHTGRSRNDQVATDTRLYLLDHLPQLREGVRQVQRGLVAQAEAHPALALPGYTHGQRAQPVLLAHWFLSHFWPLERDLERLADLRRRV
;
A
#
# COMPACT_ATOMS: atom_id res chain seq x y z
N MET A 1 21.15 10.95 15.91
CA MET A 1 21.02 10.74 14.45
C MET A 1 20.25 9.46 14.12
N ALA A 2 20.56 8.31 14.74
CA ALA A 2 19.82 7.05 14.50
C ALA A 2 18.27 7.18 14.57
N ARG A 3 17.73 7.86 15.59
CA ARG A 3 16.28 8.09 15.71
C ARG A 3 15.68 8.96 14.60
N PHE A 4 16.47 9.82 13.97
CA PHE A 4 16.00 10.70 12.89
C PHE A 4 15.91 9.97 11.55
N ASN A 5 16.79 9.00 11.32
CA ASN A 5 16.83 8.20 10.09
C ASN A 5 15.95 6.94 10.15
N ASN A 6 15.44 6.58 11.33
CA ASN A 6 14.62 5.39 11.51
C ASN A 6 13.22 5.58 10.89
N SER A 7 12.93 4.82 9.83
CA SER A 7 11.64 4.82 9.13
C SER A 7 10.70 3.68 9.55
N LEU A 8 11.20 2.70 10.33
CA LEU A 8 10.45 1.54 10.80
C LEU A 8 9.06 1.85 11.40
N PRO A 9 8.86 2.92 12.20
CA PRO A 9 7.56 3.25 12.75
C PRO A 9 6.44 3.35 11.71
N PHE A 10 6.77 3.77 10.48
CA PHE A 10 5.80 3.95 9.41
C PHE A 10 5.98 3.01 8.22
N ASP A 11 7.20 2.60 7.87
CA ASP A 11 7.45 1.77 6.68
C ASP A 11 7.21 0.27 6.90
N ARG A 12 7.06 -0.19 8.15
CA ARG A 12 6.64 -1.58 8.47
C ARG A 12 5.35 -2.01 7.77
N ARG A 13 4.54 -1.05 7.32
CA ARG A 13 3.35 -1.30 6.47
C ARG A 13 3.70 -1.91 5.10
N LEU A 14 4.95 -1.78 4.66
CA LEU A 14 5.48 -2.28 3.40
C LEU A 14 6.02 -3.71 3.53
N ALA A 15 5.95 -4.34 4.70
CA ALA A 15 6.58 -5.64 4.96
C ALA A 15 6.17 -6.75 3.98
N ASP A 16 4.88 -6.87 3.66
CA ASP A 16 4.42 -7.85 2.65
C ASP A 16 4.96 -7.51 1.24
N CYS A 17 5.03 -6.22 0.91
CA CYS A 17 5.57 -5.75 -0.37
C CYS A 17 7.06 -6.09 -0.50
N ASP A 18 7.84 -5.81 0.55
CA ASP A 18 9.27 -6.09 0.58
C ASP A 18 9.56 -7.59 0.47
N VAL A 19 8.84 -8.42 1.24
CA VAL A 19 9.01 -9.88 1.17
C VAL A 19 8.62 -10.42 -0.22
N ARG A 20 7.50 -9.97 -0.79
CA ARG A 20 7.10 -10.35 -2.17
C ARG A 20 8.13 -9.92 -3.21
N GLY A 21 8.62 -8.68 -3.12
CA GLY A 21 9.67 -8.18 -4.01
C GLY A 21 10.96 -9.00 -3.88
N SER A 22 11.32 -9.38 -2.65
CA SER A 22 12.49 -10.20 -2.35
C SER A 22 12.35 -11.64 -2.84
N LEU A 23 11.16 -12.24 -2.76
CA LEU A 23 10.88 -13.56 -3.36
C LEU A 23 11.09 -13.53 -4.87
N ALA A 24 10.51 -12.53 -5.55
CA ALA A 24 10.68 -12.35 -7.00
C ALA A 24 12.14 -12.08 -7.39
N TRP A 25 12.87 -11.32 -6.57
CA TRP A 25 14.28 -11.04 -6.80
C TRP A 25 15.15 -12.28 -6.62
N ALA A 26 14.90 -13.10 -5.60
CA ALA A 26 15.59 -14.38 -5.42
C ALA A 26 15.39 -15.31 -6.63
N GLU A 27 14.17 -15.38 -7.16
CA GLU A 27 13.87 -16.12 -8.39
C GLU A 27 14.67 -15.60 -9.59
N ALA A 28 14.75 -14.27 -9.75
CA ALA A 28 15.52 -13.64 -10.82
C ALA A 28 17.03 -13.94 -10.71
N LEU A 29 17.59 -13.95 -9.51
CA LEU A 29 19.00 -14.28 -9.28
C LEU A 29 19.34 -15.75 -9.60
N VAL A 30 18.43 -16.68 -9.30
CA VAL A 30 18.58 -18.09 -9.72
C VAL A 30 18.52 -18.20 -11.23
N ALA A 31 17.55 -17.53 -11.87
CA ALA A 31 17.42 -17.54 -13.32
C ALA A 31 18.64 -16.93 -14.03
N ALA A 32 19.29 -15.94 -13.42
CA ALA A 32 20.52 -15.33 -13.90
C ALA A 32 21.80 -16.15 -13.59
N GLY A 33 21.69 -17.26 -12.87
CA GLY A 33 22.84 -18.08 -12.46
C GLY A 33 23.72 -17.45 -11.39
N VAL A 34 23.25 -16.40 -10.72
CA VAL A 34 23.95 -15.72 -9.60
C VAL A 34 23.78 -16.51 -8.30
N LEU A 35 22.62 -17.12 -8.12
CA LEU A 35 22.32 -18.05 -7.03
C LEU A 35 22.20 -19.48 -7.55
N ALA A 36 22.74 -20.45 -6.80
CA ALA A 36 22.41 -21.85 -7.03
C ALA A 36 20.93 -22.11 -6.71
N ALA A 37 20.33 -23.13 -7.33
CA ALA A 37 18.92 -23.45 -7.13
C ALA A 37 18.60 -23.77 -5.66
N GLU A 38 19.53 -24.45 -4.97
CA GLU A 38 19.43 -24.80 -3.56
C GLU A 38 19.46 -23.55 -2.67
N GLU A 39 20.31 -22.57 -2.99
CA GLU A 39 20.40 -21.29 -2.27
C GLU A 39 19.12 -20.47 -2.45
N GLY A 40 18.60 -20.43 -3.69
CA GLY A 40 17.31 -19.78 -3.97
C GLY A 40 16.15 -20.44 -3.24
N ALA A 41 16.13 -21.77 -3.13
CA ALA A 41 15.11 -22.50 -2.36
C ALA A 41 15.19 -22.18 -0.86
N GLN A 42 16.40 -22.10 -0.29
CA GLN A 42 16.60 -21.70 1.11
C GLN A 42 16.11 -20.28 1.37
N ILE A 43 16.46 -19.32 0.50
CA ILE A 43 16.01 -17.93 0.60
C ILE A 43 14.48 -17.85 0.52
N ARG A 44 13.86 -18.54 -0.44
CA ARG A 44 12.40 -18.60 -0.58
C ARG A 44 11.73 -19.11 0.70
N GLN A 45 12.21 -20.23 1.24
CA GLN A 45 11.65 -20.81 2.46
C GLN A 45 11.82 -19.87 3.67
N GLY A 46 12.98 -19.23 3.80
CA GLY A 46 13.24 -18.25 4.85
C GLY A 46 12.31 -17.03 4.74
N LEU A 47 12.14 -16.48 3.55
CA LEU A 47 11.26 -15.33 3.30
C LEU A 47 9.78 -15.66 3.58
N GLU A 48 9.30 -16.86 3.24
CA GLU A 48 7.92 -17.28 3.60
C GLU A 48 7.73 -17.46 5.12
N ALA A 49 8.77 -17.92 5.82
CA ALA A 49 8.74 -17.94 7.29
C ALA A 49 8.68 -16.52 7.88
N VAL A 50 9.51 -15.59 7.37
CA VAL A 50 9.45 -14.17 7.75
C VAL A 50 8.06 -13.58 7.49
N ARG A 51 7.48 -13.85 6.32
CA ARG A 51 6.13 -13.41 5.96
C ARG A 51 5.07 -13.91 6.95
N THR A 52 5.17 -15.17 7.35
CA THR A 52 4.26 -15.79 8.31
C THR A 52 4.38 -15.15 9.69
N GLU A 53 5.61 -14.87 10.14
CA GLU A 53 5.84 -14.17 11.42
C GLU A 53 5.27 -12.74 11.41
N LEU A 54 5.46 -12.00 10.31
CA LEU A 54 4.93 -10.65 10.13
C LEU A 54 3.40 -10.65 10.12
N ALA A 55 2.78 -11.53 9.33
CA ALA A 55 1.33 -11.65 9.22
C ALA A 55 0.68 -12.11 10.53
N GLY A 56 1.36 -12.97 11.29
CA GLY A 56 0.89 -13.46 12.58
C GLY A 56 1.16 -12.52 13.75
N GLY A 57 1.89 -11.42 13.56
CA GLY A 57 2.29 -10.52 14.64
C GLY A 57 3.33 -11.10 15.61
N HIS A 58 4.02 -12.17 15.21
CA HIS A 58 5.08 -12.83 15.98
C HIS A 58 6.48 -12.31 15.65
N PHE A 59 6.61 -11.49 14.60
CA PHE A 59 7.89 -10.88 14.20
C PHE A 59 8.40 -9.93 15.28
N ALA A 60 9.58 -10.23 15.83
CA ALA A 60 10.25 -9.39 16.82
C ALA A 60 11.15 -8.35 16.13
N PHE A 61 10.65 -7.12 16.02
CA PHE A 61 11.46 -5.97 15.62
C PHE A 61 12.50 -5.65 16.68
N GLN A 62 13.72 -5.36 16.25
CA GLN A 62 14.86 -5.07 17.12
C GLN A 62 15.18 -3.57 17.12
N PRO A 63 15.81 -3.04 18.19
CA PRO A 63 16.26 -1.65 18.22
C PRO A 63 17.27 -1.28 17.12
N SER A 64 17.94 -2.28 16.55
CA SER A 64 18.88 -2.14 15.44
C SER A 64 18.22 -2.06 14.07
N ASP A 65 16.92 -2.35 13.96
CA ASP A 65 16.18 -2.28 12.70
C ASP A 65 15.89 -0.80 12.38
N GLU A 66 16.52 -0.29 11.31
CA GLU A 66 16.38 1.10 10.89
C GLU A 66 15.13 1.32 10.03
N ASP A 67 14.80 0.32 9.23
CA ASP A 67 13.71 0.29 8.27
C ASP A 67 13.16 -1.15 8.15
N ILE A 68 12.06 -1.33 7.43
CA ILE A 68 11.50 -2.67 7.22
C ILE A 68 12.46 -3.62 6.50
N HIS A 69 13.30 -3.11 5.61
CA HIS A 69 14.20 -3.92 4.79
C HIS A 69 15.30 -4.55 5.64
N THR A 70 15.94 -3.76 6.50
CA THR A 70 16.95 -4.20 7.46
C THR A 70 16.36 -5.18 8.47
N ALA A 71 15.09 -5.00 8.87
CA ALA A 71 14.40 -5.96 9.72
C ALA A 71 14.22 -7.32 9.03
N VAL A 72 13.73 -7.33 7.79
CA VAL A 72 13.54 -8.56 6.98
C VAL A 72 14.88 -9.24 6.71
N GLU A 73 15.91 -8.48 6.34
CA GLU A 73 17.27 -8.95 6.10
C GLU A 73 17.88 -9.63 7.33
N ARG A 74 17.81 -8.96 8.48
CA ARG A 74 18.29 -9.52 9.75
C ARG A 74 17.56 -10.82 10.04
N ARG A 75 16.22 -10.82 9.97
CA ARG A 75 15.43 -12.00 10.31
C ARG A 75 15.70 -13.16 9.36
N LEU A 76 15.85 -12.88 8.06
CA LEU A 76 16.23 -13.90 7.08
C LEU A 76 17.61 -14.50 7.43
N GLY A 77 18.59 -13.66 7.77
CA GLY A 77 19.92 -14.10 8.21
C GLY A 77 19.88 -14.99 9.46
N GLU A 78 19.02 -14.67 10.43
CA GLU A 78 18.81 -15.51 11.62
C GLU A 78 18.24 -16.90 11.27
N LEU A 79 17.42 -17.00 10.23
CA LEU A 79 16.74 -18.25 9.84
C LEU A 79 17.61 -19.15 8.95
N ILE A 80 18.35 -18.58 8.00
CA ILE A 80 19.07 -19.36 6.97
C ILE A 80 20.58 -19.11 6.94
N GLY A 81 21.08 -18.27 7.85
CA GLY A 81 22.50 -17.98 7.97
C GLY A 81 23.07 -17.15 6.81
N PRO A 82 24.36 -17.33 6.47
CA PRO A 82 25.08 -16.46 5.53
C PRO A 82 24.50 -16.38 4.11
N VAL A 83 23.72 -17.38 3.67
CA VAL A 83 23.09 -17.40 2.34
C VAL A 83 22.14 -16.22 2.17
N ALA A 84 21.52 -15.71 3.24
CA ALA A 84 20.66 -14.54 3.22
C ALA A 84 21.34 -13.30 2.60
N GLY A 85 22.64 -13.11 2.87
CA GLY A 85 23.39 -11.96 2.38
C GLY A 85 23.51 -11.90 0.85
N LYS A 86 23.31 -13.04 0.15
CA LYS A 86 23.34 -13.08 -1.31
C LYS A 86 22.10 -12.49 -1.97
N LEU A 87 20.98 -12.36 -1.25
CA LEU A 87 19.73 -11.81 -1.76
C LEU A 87 19.88 -10.37 -2.29
N HIS A 88 20.79 -9.57 -1.73
CA HIS A 88 20.99 -8.17 -2.15
C HIS A 88 21.91 -8.02 -3.37
N THR A 89 22.43 -9.13 -3.90
CA THR A 89 23.31 -9.07 -5.07
C THR A 89 22.59 -8.40 -6.23
N GLY A 90 23.15 -7.30 -6.74
CA GLY A 90 22.60 -6.58 -7.89
C GLY A 90 21.36 -5.73 -7.61
N ARG A 91 20.96 -5.52 -6.34
CA ARG A 91 19.76 -4.73 -5.96
C ARG A 91 20.14 -3.50 -5.14
N SER A 92 19.54 -2.35 -5.44
CA SER A 92 19.74 -1.12 -4.69
C SER A 92 18.58 -0.87 -3.73
N ARG A 93 18.84 -0.32 -2.53
CA ARG A 93 17.74 0.10 -1.66
C ARG A 93 16.80 1.12 -2.35
N ASN A 94 17.33 1.92 -3.27
CA ASN A 94 16.54 2.90 -4.04
C ASN A 94 15.49 2.26 -4.95
N ASP A 95 15.84 1.18 -5.65
CA ASP A 95 14.89 0.48 -6.53
C ASP A 95 13.87 -0.33 -5.71
N GLN A 96 14.33 -0.92 -4.60
CA GLN A 96 13.53 -1.70 -3.67
C GLN A 96 12.43 -0.86 -3.05
N VAL A 97 12.77 0.27 -2.43
CA VAL A 97 11.77 1.13 -1.77
C VAL A 97 10.75 1.69 -2.78
N ALA A 98 11.19 2.02 -4.00
CA ALA A 98 10.30 2.49 -5.06
C ALA A 98 9.33 1.38 -5.52
N THR A 99 9.83 0.14 -5.61
CA THR A 99 9.02 -1.05 -5.94
C THR A 99 8.00 -1.33 -4.84
N ASP A 100 8.43 -1.35 -3.58
CA ASP A 100 7.55 -1.64 -2.44
C ASP A 100 6.44 -0.60 -2.32
N THR A 101 6.77 0.67 -2.53
CA THR A 101 5.79 1.77 -2.51
C THR A 101 4.74 1.60 -3.60
N ARG A 102 5.13 1.19 -4.81
CA ARG A 102 4.19 0.95 -5.92
C ARG A 102 3.30 -0.25 -5.65
N LEU A 103 3.87 -1.36 -5.18
CA LEU A 103 3.10 -2.55 -4.77
C LEU A 103 2.09 -2.18 -3.67
N TYR A 104 2.53 -1.44 -2.66
CA TYR A 104 1.66 -0.97 -1.59
C TYR A 104 0.49 -0.13 -2.12
N LEU A 105 0.76 0.81 -3.03
CA LEU A 105 -0.30 1.60 -3.66
C LEU A 105 -1.26 0.74 -4.46
N LEU A 106 -0.77 -0.21 -5.26
CA LEU A 106 -1.59 -1.12 -6.06
C LEU A 106 -2.54 -1.96 -5.18
N ASP A 107 -2.08 -2.39 -4.01
CA ASP A 107 -2.87 -3.18 -3.06
C ASP A 107 -3.94 -2.33 -2.34
N HIS A 108 -3.68 -1.03 -2.10
CA HIS A 108 -4.59 -0.14 -1.37
C HIS A 108 -5.58 0.61 -2.27
N LEU A 109 -5.28 0.78 -3.55
CA LEU A 109 -6.16 1.47 -4.51
C LEU A 109 -7.58 0.88 -4.56
N PRO A 110 -7.80 -0.45 -4.58
CA PRO A 110 -9.15 -1.03 -4.55
C PRO A 110 -9.93 -0.65 -3.29
N GLN A 111 -9.28 -0.64 -2.13
CA GLN A 111 -9.90 -0.32 -0.85
C GLN A 111 -10.33 1.15 -0.80
N LEU A 112 -9.46 2.06 -1.25
CA LEU A 112 -9.77 3.48 -1.34
C LEU A 112 -10.95 3.74 -2.28
N ARG A 113 -10.98 3.08 -3.45
CA ARG A 113 -12.09 3.19 -4.41
C ARG A 113 -13.41 2.71 -3.80
N GLU A 114 -13.40 1.63 -3.03
CA GLU A 114 -14.62 1.17 -2.37
C GLU A 114 -15.08 2.14 -1.28
N GLY A 115 -14.16 2.73 -0.50
CA GLY A 115 -14.51 3.78 0.46
C GLY A 115 -15.20 4.98 -0.19
N VAL A 116 -14.70 5.45 -1.33
CA VAL A 116 -15.34 6.52 -2.12
C VAL A 116 -16.73 6.11 -2.61
N ARG A 117 -16.88 4.87 -3.10
CA ARG A 117 -18.19 4.33 -3.52
C ARG A 117 -19.20 4.24 -2.38
N GLN A 118 -18.77 3.88 -1.17
CA GLN A 118 -19.64 3.85 0.00
C GLN A 118 -20.22 5.23 0.32
N VAL A 119 -19.39 6.28 0.24
CA VAL A 119 -19.86 7.67 0.41
C VAL A 119 -20.85 8.04 -0.69
N GLN A 120 -20.55 7.72 -1.96
CA GLN A 120 -21.45 7.95 -3.08
C GLN A 120 -22.82 7.27 -2.90
N ARG A 121 -22.85 6.00 -2.46
CA ARG A 121 -24.10 5.29 -2.15
C ARG A 121 -24.89 5.99 -1.04
N GLY A 122 -24.20 6.48 0.00
CA GLY A 122 -24.82 7.28 1.06
C GLY A 122 -25.45 8.57 0.55
N LEU A 123 -24.76 9.30 -0.33
CA LEU A 123 -25.29 10.52 -0.96
C LEU A 123 -26.53 10.24 -1.82
N VAL A 124 -26.51 9.17 -2.61
CA VAL A 124 -27.66 8.76 -3.44
C VAL A 124 -28.85 8.37 -2.56
N ALA A 125 -28.64 7.55 -1.52
CA ALA A 125 -29.71 7.15 -0.61
C ALA A 125 -30.37 8.37 0.08
N GLN A 126 -29.58 9.37 0.47
CA GLN A 126 -30.10 10.62 1.04
C GLN A 126 -30.86 11.47 0.02
N ALA A 127 -30.39 11.51 -1.23
CA ALA A 127 -31.10 12.20 -2.31
C ALA A 127 -32.46 11.54 -2.62
N GLU A 128 -32.51 10.21 -2.66
CA GLU A 128 -33.73 9.43 -2.89
C GLU A 128 -34.73 9.55 -1.74
N ALA A 129 -34.26 9.64 -0.48
CA ALA A 129 -35.11 9.83 0.69
C ALA A 129 -35.77 11.22 0.73
N HIS A 130 -35.19 12.22 0.04
CA HIS A 130 -35.62 13.62 0.10
C HIS A 130 -35.74 14.28 -1.29
N PRO A 131 -36.57 13.75 -2.21
CA PRO A 131 -36.55 14.13 -3.62
C PRO A 131 -37.09 15.54 -3.89
N ALA A 132 -37.99 16.04 -3.03
CA ALA A 132 -38.70 17.30 -3.21
C ALA A 132 -38.38 18.36 -2.15
N LEU A 133 -37.51 18.05 -1.18
CA LEU A 133 -37.19 19.00 -0.10
C LEU A 133 -36.34 20.15 -0.66
N ALA A 134 -36.82 21.39 -0.54
CA ALA A 134 -36.10 22.57 -0.97
C ALA A 134 -35.30 23.21 0.18
N LEU A 135 -34.12 23.74 -0.14
CA LEU A 135 -33.28 24.57 0.73
C LEU A 135 -32.82 25.84 -0.02
N PRO A 136 -32.39 26.90 0.68
CA PRO A 136 -31.73 28.02 0.01
C PRO A 136 -30.39 27.56 -0.59
N GLY A 137 -30.19 27.80 -1.89
CA GLY A 137 -28.86 27.76 -2.49
C GLY A 137 -28.00 28.92 -1.99
N TYR A 138 -26.67 28.79 -2.05
CA TYR A 138 -25.75 29.81 -1.58
C TYR A 138 -24.73 30.22 -2.64
N THR A 139 -24.50 31.52 -2.76
CA THR A 139 -23.41 32.12 -3.54
C THR A 139 -22.83 33.28 -2.74
N HIS A 140 -21.50 33.40 -2.66
CA HIS A 140 -20.83 34.40 -1.81
C HIS A 140 -21.26 34.38 -0.33
N GLY A 141 -21.65 33.20 0.18
CA GLY A 141 -22.16 33.04 1.54
C GLY A 141 -23.57 33.62 1.78
N GLN A 142 -24.25 34.10 0.73
CA GLN A 142 -25.60 34.66 0.80
C GLN A 142 -26.61 33.73 0.12
N ARG A 143 -27.87 33.79 0.60
CA ARG A 143 -28.98 33.01 0.04
C ARG A 143 -29.25 33.47 -1.40
N ALA A 144 -29.32 32.51 -2.31
CA ALA A 144 -29.64 32.70 -3.72
C ALA A 144 -30.98 32.02 -4.05
N GLN A 145 -31.05 31.34 -5.20
CA GLN A 145 -32.24 30.60 -5.63
C GLN A 145 -32.44 29.33 -4.77
N PRO A 146 -33.70 28.89 -4.54
CA PRO A 146 -33.98 27.59 -3.95
C PRO A 146 -33.41 26.44 -4.78
N VAL A 147 -32.86 25.43 -4.11
CA VAL A 147 -32.37 24.19 -4.73
C VAL A 147 -32.96 22.98 -3.98
N LEU A 148 -33.02 21.83 -4.64
CA LEU A 148 -33.43 20.59 -3.97
C LEU A 148 -32.29 20.04 -3.10
N LEU A 149 -32.63 19.45 -1.95
CA LEU A 149 -31.67 18.76 -1.09
C LEU A 149 -31.03 17.58 -1.83
N ALA A 150 -31.80 16.87 -2.64
CA ALA A 150 -31.29 15.85 -3.55
C ALA A 150 -30.22 16.41 -4.51
N HIS A 151 -30.45 17.60 -5.08
CA HIS A 151 -29.46 18.24 -5.96
C HIS A 151 -28.19 18.64 -5.20
N TRP A 152 -28.32 19.08 -3.95
CA TRP A 152 -27.19 19.38 -3.08
C TRP A 152 -26.35 18.12 -2.78
N PHE A 153 -26.97 17.01 -2.38
CA PHE A 153 -26.24 15.74 -2.18
C PHE A 153 -25.54 15.26 -3.45
N LEU A 154 -26.23 15.29 -4.60
CA LEU A 154 -25.64 14.87 -5.87
C LEU A 154 -24.55 15.83 -6.36
N SER A 155 -24.55 17.10 -5.95
CA SER A 155 -23.43 18.02 -6.23
C SER A 155 -22.11 17.56 -5.60
N HIS A 156 -22.16 16.81 -4.49
CA HIS A 156 -20.99 16.18 -3.87
C HIS A 156 -20.67 14.80 -4.46
N PHE A 157 -21.65 14.11 -5.06
CA PHE A 157 -21.44 12.83 -5.72
C PHE A 157 -20.52 12.96 -6.95
N TRP A 158 -20.75 13.96 -7.80
CA TRP A 158 -20.03 14.08 -9.08
C TRP A 158 -18.52 14.36 -8.95
N PRO A 159 -18.04 15.18 -7.99
CA PRO A 159 -16.61 15.25 -7.68
C PRO A 159 -16.00 13.90 -7.31
N LEU A 160 -16.69 13.10 -6.49
CA LEU A 160 -16.23 11.78 -6.07
C LEU A 160 -16.18 10.78 -7.24
N GLU A 161 -17.11 10.89 -8.20
CA GLU A 161 -17.07 10.07 -9.42
C GLU A 161 -15.81 10.35 -10.24
N ARG A 162 -15.45 11.64 -10.38
CA ARG A 162 -14.18 12.02 -11.03
C ARG A 162 -12.96 11.56 -10.23
N ASP A 163 -13.05 11.48 -8.90
CA ASP A 163 -11.97 10.90 -8.09
C ASP A 163 -11.81 9.40 -8.35
N LEU A 164 -12.91 8.66 -8.56
CA LEU A 164 -12.83 7.25 -8.99
C LEU A 164 -12.16 7.09 -10.35
N GLU A 165 -12.45 7.98 -11.31
CA GLU A 165 -11.76 8.02 -12.60
C GLU A 165 -10.26 8.24 -12.41
N ARG A 166 -9.86 9.24 -11.61
CA ARG A 166 -8.45 9.53 -11.30
C ARG A 166 -7.74 8.36 -10.63
N LEU A 167 -8.40 7.65 -9.71
CA LEU A 167 -7.85 6.46 -9.05
C LEU A 167 -7.69 5.28 -10.03
N ALA A 168 -8.62 5.10 -10.97
CA ALA A 168 -8.50 4.10 -12.02
C ALA A 168 -7.30 4.40 -12.95
N ASP A 169 -7.11 5.67 -13.24
CA ASP A 169 -6.02 6.19 -14.05
C ASP A 169 -4.66 6.08 -13.35
N LEU A 170 -4.61 6.32 -12.04
CA LEU A 170 -3.43 6.16 -11.21
C LEU A 170 -2.89 4.73 -11.27
N ARG A 171 -3.78 3.71 -11.21
CA ARG A 171 -3.40 2.28 -11.27
C ARG A 171 -2.52 1.93 -12.48
N ARG A 172 -2.67 2.62 -13.61
CA ARG A 172 -1.86 2.37 -14.83
C ARG A 172 -0.45 2.95 -14.74
N ARG A 173 -0.20 3.85 -13.79
CA ARG A 173 1.03 4.64 -13.65
C ARG A 173 1.86 4.24 -12.43
N VAL A 174 1.30 3.44 -11.52
CA VAL A 174 2.00 2.85 -10.37
C VAL A 174 2.46 1.45 -10.70
#